data_AF-A0A9Q4TM72-F1
#
_entry.id   AF-A0A9Q4TM72-F1
#
_cell.length_a   1.000
_cell.length_b   1.000
_cell.length_c   1.000
_cell.angle_alpha   90.00
_cell.angle_beta   90.00
_cell.angle_gamma   90.00
#
_symmetry.space_group_name_H-M   'P 1'
#
loop_
_entity.id
_entity.type
_entity.pdbx_description
1 polymer ?
#
loop_
_entity_poly.entity_id
_entity_poly.type
_entity_poly.pdbx_seq_one_letter_code
_entity_poly.pdbx_strand_id
1 'polypeptide(L)'
;MVAKKSDKDRLSNTKICFCCGKEKKNIANNFYQNDIEYIHNHFSICKNCVKKIIDYKEMTSVFFILHILDKPFIQSLWNDIAKTDESPWGAYITQISSLPQYKEFKYKNSQFDECNISKIKSSNNEEYHEVTKLNDNDKKQYERFWGRGLENQDYIWLQEEFEDFTTRYECDSKGMELLIKQICLQELDIEKRRANEEKVDQQLKTLQDLLGSSNLKPVQETGANAVDQNTFGTLIKKWENEKPIPEAMEEWKKADWIKKYVLVWFLGHLCKMMGVDNDYSRLYEEEVNNYTVDNPINDYSEEESIDD
;
A
#
# COMPACT_ATOMS: atom_id res chain seq x y z
N MET A 1 48.23 5.68 -43.98
CA MET A 1 47.97 6.22 -42.63
C MET A 1 46.49 6.00 -42.32
N VAL A 2 46.18 5.04 -41.45
CA VAL A 2 44.80 4.73 -41.07
C VAL A 2 44.34 5.79 -40.07
N ALA A 3 43.40 6.65 -40.48
CA ALA A 3 42.86 7.71 -39.64
C ALA A 3 42.19 7.10 -38.39
N LYS A 4 42.67 7.48 -37.21
CA LYS A 4 42.04 7.16 -35.93
C LYS A 4 40.70 7.90 -35.87
N LYS A 5 39.58 7.16 -35.85
CA LYS A 5 38.23 7.71 -35.66
C LYS A 5 38.14 8.49 -34.34
N SER A 6 37.45 9.62 -34.38
CA SER A 6 37.26 10.55 -33.27
C SER A 6 36.55 9.89 -32.07
N ASP A 7 36.86 10.30 -30.84
CA ASP A 7 36.23 9.73 -29.62
C ASP A 7 34.72 9.99 -29.55
N LYS A 8 34.20 10.94 -30.33
CA LYS A 8 32.75 11.22 -30.47
C LYS A 8 32.03 10.14 -31.29
N ASP A 9 32.72 9.50 -32.26
CA ASP A 9 32.19 8.37 -33.04
C ASP A 9 32.25 7.03 -32.28
N ARG A 10 33.01 6.96 -31.17
CA ARG A 10 33.08 5.77 -30.32
C ARG A 10 31.86 5.65 -29.41
N LEU A 11 31.42 6.75 -28.80
CA LEU A 11 30.28 6.76 -27.88
C LEU A 11 28.95 6.33 -28.53
N SER A 12 28.77 6.54 -29.84
CA SER A 12 27.52 6.19 -30.54
C SER A 12 27.41 4.70 -30.92
N ASN A 13 28.51 3.94 -30.83
CA ASN A 13 28.59 2.59 -31.39
C ASN A 13 28.97 1.51 -30.37
N THR A 14 29.14 1.88 -29.10
CA THR A 14 29.45 0.97 -28.00
C THR A 14 28.37 1.01 -26.94
N LYS A 15 28.12 -0.14 -26.31
CA LYS A 15 27.15 -0.35 -25.24
C LYS A 15 27.82 -1.08 -24.09
N ILE A 16 27.51 -0.66 -22.86
CA ILE A 16 28.03 -1.27 -21.64
C ILE A 16 27.12 -2.44 -21.25
N CYS A 17 27.72 -3.59 -20.91
CA CYS A 17 26.99 -4.73 -20.39
C CYS A 17 26.66 -4.53 -18.90
N PHE A 18 25.39 -4.58 -18.50
CA PHE A 18 24.99 -4.43 -17.08
C PHE A 18 25.58 -5.51 -16.15
N CYS A 19 25.73 -6.74 -16.65
CA CYS A 19 26.21 -7.86 -15.85
C CYS A 19 27.74 -7.86 -15.65
N CYS A 20 28.53 -7.48 -16.65
CA CYS A 20 30.01 -7.55 -16.56
C CYS A 20 30.72 -6.21 -16.62
N GLY A 21 30.02 -5.10 -16.78
CA GLY A 21 30.58 -3.75 -16.84
C GLY A 21 31.46 -3.47 -18.08
N LYS A 22 31.61 -4.43 -19.01
CA LYS A 22 32.50 -4.27 -20.18
C LYS A 22 31.79 -3.52 -21.30
N GLU A 23 32.49 -2.54 -21.86
CA GLU A 23 32.11 -1.86 -23.11
C GLU A 23 32.31 -2.79 -24.31
N LYS A 24 31.26 -2.93 -25.12
CA LYS A 24 31.28 -3.74 -26.35
C LYS A 24 30.59 -2.99 -27.48
N LYS A 25 30.92 -3.30 -28.74
CA LYS A 25 30.21 -2.72 -29.89
C LYS A 25 28.72 -3.11 -29.88
N ASN A 26 27.82 -2.15 -30.13
CA ASN A 26 26.37 -2.33 -30.16
C ASN A 26 25.92 -3.03 -31.46
N ILE A 27 26.28 -4.31 -31.59
CA ILE A 27 26.04 -5.13 -32.78
C ILE A 27 25.35 -6.43 -32.34
N ALA A 28 24.51 -7.00 -33.20
CA ALA A 28 23.79 -8.25 -33.01
C ALA A 28 24.69 -9.46 -32.64
N ASN A 29 25.99 -9.39 -32.89
CA ASN A 29 26.92 -10.42 -32.44
C ASN A 29 27.18 -10.38 -30.93
N ASN A 30 27.19 -9.18 -30.33
CA ASN A 30 27.51 -8.97 -28.92
C ASN A 30 26.28 -8.94 -28.02
N PHE A 31 25.14 -8.51 -28.55
CA PHE A 31 23.90 -8.29 -27.80
C PHE A 31 22.71 -8.87 -28.56
N TYR A 32 21.66 -9.27 -27.83
CA TYR A 32 20.41 -9.75 -28.42
C TYR A 32 19.53 -8.57 -28.82
N GLN A 33 18.79 -8.70 -29.93
CA GLN A 33 17.78 -7.73 -30.32
C GLN A 33 16.56 -7.86 -29.42
N ASN A 34 15.97 -6.73 -29.03
CA ASN A 34 14.72 -6.67 -28.29
C ASN A 34 13.59 -6.22 -29.21
N ASP A 35 12.38 -6.75 -29.00
CA ASP A 35 11.18 -6.42 -29.77
C ASP A 35 10.22 -5.49 -28.99
N ILE A 36 10.61 -5.06 -27.78
CA ILE A 36 9.83 -4.11 -26.98
C ILE A 36 9.88 -2.73 -27.61
N GLU A 37 8.70 -2.18 -27.90
CA GLU A 37 8.50 -0.88 -28.55
C GLU A 37 9.18 0.27 -27.81
N TYR A 38 9.18 0.26 -26.48
CA TYR A 38 9.79 1.28 -25.63
C TYR A 38 11.30 1.10 -25.41
N ILE A 39 11.86 -0.06 -25.77
CA ILE A 39 13.29 -0.37 -25.63
C ILE A 39 13.85 -0.54 -27.04
N HIS A 40 14.06 0.58 -27.72
CA HIS A 40 14.71 0.57 -29.03
C HIS A 40 16.17 0.08 -28.91
N ASN A 41 16.54 -0.86 -29.79
CA ASN A 41 17.87 -1.49 -29.96
C ASN A 41 18.11 -2.81 -29.20
N HIS A 42 19.35 -3.28 -29.26
CA HIS A 42 19.81 -4.47 -28.57
C HIS A 42 19.71 -4.34 -27.05
N PHE A 43 19.39 -5.43 -26.36
CA PHE A 43 19.35 -5.51 -24.92
C PHE A 43 20.72 -5.27 -24.27
N SER A 44 20.76 -4.70 -23.05
CA SER A 44 21.99 -4.23 -22.39
C SER A 44 22.83 -5.34 -21.73
N ILE A 45 22.47 -6.61 -21.87
CA ILE A 45 23.27 -7.75 -21.39
C ILE A 45 23.91 -8.45 -22.59
N CYS A 46 25.24 -8.62 -22.55
CA CYS A 46 25.96 -9.25 -23.65
C CYS A 46 25.69 -10.78 -23.70
N LYS A 47 25.79 -11.38 -24.88
CA LYS A 47 25.52 -12.82 -25.08
C LYS A 47 26.33 -13.74 -24.15
N ASN A 48 27.58 -13.37 -23.86
CA ASN A 48 28.43 -14.16 -22.95
C ASN A 48 27.92 -14.13 -21.49
N CYS A 49 27.28 -13.05 -21.07
CA CYS A 49 26.67 -12.96 -19.74
C CYS A 49 25.35 -13.73 -19.71
N VAL A 50 24.54 -13.64 -20.76
CA VAL A 50 23.30 -14.44 -20.88
C VAL A 50 23.59 -15.93 -20.77
N LYS A 51 24.62 -16.43 -21.48
CA LYS A 51 25.06 -17.84 -21.36
C LYS A 51 25.50 -18.25 -19.95
N LYS A 52 25.94 -17.31 -19.11
CA LYS A 52 26.32 -17.58 -17.71
C LYS A 52 25.13 -17.54 -16.76
N ILE A 53 24.09 -16.77 -17.10
CA ILE A 53 22.87 -16.64 -16.30
C ILE A 53 21.96 -17.85 -16.54
N ILE A 54 21.94 -18.38 -17.76
CA ILE A 54 21.10 -19.52 -18.10
C ILE A 54 21.67 -20.79 -17.48
N ASP A 55 20.94 -21.32 -16.50
CA ASP A 55 21.08 -22.71 -16.09
C ASP A 55 20.04 -23.58 -16.83
N TYR A 56 20.51 -24.59 -17.58
CA TYR A 56 19.63 -25.51 -18.30
C TYR A 56 18.94 -26.53 -17.38
N LYS A 57 19.41 -26.68 -16.13
CA LYS A 57 18.73 -27.50 -15.11
C LYS A 57 17.52 -26.77 -14.53
N GLU A 58 17.54 -25.44 -14.57
CA GLU A 58 16.51 -24.59 -13.98
C GLU A 58 15.87 -23.70 -15.05
N MET A 59 14.71 -24.13 -15.57
CA MET A 59 14.00 -23.43 -16.65
C MET A 59 13.58 -21.99 -16.30
N THR A 60 13.58 -21.62 -15.00
CA THR A 60 13.36 -20.26 -14.51
C THR A 60 14.27 -19.25 -15.19
N SER A 61 15.55 -19.59 -15.32
CA SER A 61 16.58 -18.71 -15.89
C SER A 61 16.35 -18.48 -17.38
N VAL A 62 15.87 -19.51 -18.08
CA VAL A 62 15.47 -19.43 -19.49
C VAL A 62 14.26 -18.51 -19.64
N PHE A 63 13.22 -18.70 -18.82
CA PHE A 63 12.01 -17.89 -18.84
C PHE A 63 12.27 -16.43 -18.51
N PHE A 64 13.12 -16.17 -17.52
CA PHE A 64 13.52 -14.82 -17.14
C PHE A 64 14.17 -14.06 -18.31
N ILE A 65 15.11 -14.69 -19.02
CA ILE A 65 15.75 -14.05 -20.17
C ILE A 65 14.78 -13.88 -21.35
N LEU A 66 13.90 -14.86 -21.60
CA LEU A 66 12.87 -14.73 -22.66
C LEU A 66 11.89 -13.60 -22.36
N HIS A 67 11.49 -13.44 -21.10
CA HIS A 67 10.62 -12.36 -20.65
C HIS A 67 11.26 -10.99 -20.90
N ILE A 68 12.54 -10.86 -20.53
CA ILE A 68 13.32 -9.63 -20.76
C ILE A 68 13.45 -9.28 -22.25
N LEU A 69 13.55 -10.28 -23.12
CA LEU A 69 13.67 -10.10 -24.57
C LEU A 69 12.31 -10.01 -25.29
N ASP A 70 11.20 -10.12 -24.55
CA ASP A 70 9.83 -10.25 -25.06
C ASP A 70 9.67 -11.33 -26.14
N LYS A 71 10.33 -12.47 -25.96
CA LYS A 71 10.27 -13.62 -26.88
C LYS A 71 9.42 -14.75 -26.30
N PRO A 72 8.60 -15.45 -27.11
CA PRO A 72 7.75 -16.54 -26.63
C PRO A 72 8.58 -17.75 -26.20
N PHE A 73 8.09 -18.48 -25.20
CA PHE A 73 8.55 -19.84 -24.92
C PHE A 73 7.64 -20.86 -25.61
N ILE A 74 8.18 -21.61 -26.57
CA ILE A 74 7.54 -22.72 -27.25
C ILE A 74 8.19 -24.03 -26.79
N GLN A 75 7.45 -24.84 -26.03
CA GLN A 75 7.97 -26.04 -25.39
C GLN A 75 8.35 -27.16 -26.37
N SER A 76 7.52 -27.41 -27.39
CA SER A 76 7.81 -28.42 -28.43
C SER A 76 9.15 -28.15 -29.12
N LEU A 77 9.36 -26.90 -29.54
CA LEU A 77 10.59 -26.44 -30.18
C LEU A 77 11.80 -26.55 -29.25
N TRP A 78 11.64 -26.15 -27.98
CA TRP A 78 12.71 -26.25 -27.00
C TRP A 78 13.13 -27.71 -26.77
N ASN A 79 12.17 -28.61 -26.63
CA ASN A 79 12.43 -30.03 -26.37
C ASN A 79 13.14 -30.71 -27.55
N ASP A 80 12.82 -30.34 -28.79
CA ASP A 80 13.49 -30.93 -29.95
C ASP A 80 14.94 -30.45 -30.10
N ILE A 81 15.22 -29.19 -29.76
CA ILE A 81 16.58 -28.66 -29.74
C ILE A 81 17.38 -29.25 -28.57
N ALA A 82 16.77 -29.37 -27.38
CA ALA A 82 17.42 -29.91 -26.19
C ALA A 82 17.80 -31.40 -26.33
N LYS A 83 17.14 -32.16 -27.22
CA LYS A 83 17.56 -33.53 -27.58
C LYS A 83 18.85 -33.57 -28.40
N THR A 84 19.13 -32.51 -29.15
CA THR A 84 20.19 -32.48 -30.17
C THR A 84 21.46 -31.77 -29.68
N ASP A 85 21.32 -30.75 -28.84
CA ASP A 85 22.42 -29.87 -28.42
C ASP A 85 22.44 -29.71 -26.88
N GLU A 86 23.63 -29.79 -26.28
CA GLU A 86 23.86 -29.56 -24.84
C GLU A 86 23.61 -28.10 -24.43
N SER A 87 23.69 -27.15 -25.38
CA SER A 87 23.48 -25.72 -25.16
C SER A 87 22.31 -25.19 -26.01
N PRO A 88 21.05 -25.56 -25.69
CA PRO A 88 19.89 -25.34 -26.56
C PRO A 88 19.55 -23.86 -26.82
N TRP A 89 19.96 -22.96 -25.92
CA TRP A 89 19.61 -21.53 -25.98
C TRP A 89 19.95 -20.84 -27.32
N GLY A 90 21.16 -21.09 -27.84
CA GLY A 90 21.65 -20.39 -29.04
C GLY A 90 20.84 -20.76 -30.29
N ALA A 91 20.61 -22.06 -30.47
CA ALA A 91 19.79 -22.57 -31.57
C ALA A 91 18.33 -22.12 -31.44
N TYR A 92 17.79 -22.15 -30.21
CA TYR A 92 16.42 -21.76 -29.93
C TYR A 92 16.12 -20.29 -30.28
N ILE A 93 16.92 -19.36 -29.76
CA ILE A 93 16.75 -17.93 -30.05
C ILE A 93 16.90 -17.65 -31.54
N THR A 94 17.83 -18.34 -32.21
CA THR A 94 18.01 -18.16 -33.66
C THR A 94 16.77 -18.57 -34.44
N GLN A 95 16.14 -19.70 -34.07
CA GLN A 95 14.93 -20.19 -34.74
C GLN A 95 13.73 -19.27 -34.50
N ILE A 96 13.51 -18.81 -33.26
CA ILE A 96 12.41 -17.89 -32.94
C ILE A 96 12.60 -16.53 -33.62
N SER A 97 13.83 -16.03 -33.72
CA SER A 97 14.11 -14.75 -34.37
C SER A 97 14.08 -14.82 -35.91
N SER A 98 14.33 -15.99 -36.51
CA SER A 98 14.48 -16.11 -37.97
C SER A 98 13.24 -16.63 -38.68
N LEU A 99 12.40 -17.43 -38.02
CA LEU A 99 11.25 -18.07 -38.66
C LEU A 99 10.04 -17.11 -38.70
N PRO A 100 9.41 -16.91 -39.89
CA PRO A 100 8.26 -16.01 -40.03
C PRO A 100 7.09 -16.33 -39.10
N GLN A 101 6.87 -17.62 -38.83
CA GLN A 101 5.77 -18.11 -37.99
C GLN A 101 5.82 -17.61 -36.54
N TYR A 102 6.99 -17.17 -36.05
CA TYR A 102 7.18 -16.71 -34.67
C TYR A 102 7.41 -15.21 -34.55
N LYS A 103 7.35 -14.47 -35.66
CA LYS A 103 7.68 -13.04 -35.72
C LYS A 103 6.70 -12.15 -34.95
N GLU A 104 5.43 -12.55 -34.87
CA GLU A 104 4.37 -11.80 -34.18
C GLU A 104 4.12 -12.28 -32.74
N PHE A 105 4.73 -13.40 -32.35
CA PHE A 105 4.57 -13.92 -31.01
C PHE A 105 5.48 -13.18 -30.03
N LYS A 106 4.89 -12.82 -28.89
CA LYS A 106 5.54 -12.16 -27.76
C LYS A 106 5.62 -13.12 -26.57
N TYR A 107 6.25 -12.70 -25.48
CA TYR A 107 6.31 -13.55 -24.28
C TYR A 107 4.93 -14.00 -23.78
N LYS A 108 3.89 -13.17 -23.96
CA LYS A 108 2.49 -13.52 -23.64
C LYS A 108 1.94 -14.74 -24.39
N ASN A 109 2.53 -15.08 -25.53
CA ASN A 109 2.11 -16.21 -26.37
C ASN A 109 2.87 -17.50 -26.03
N SER A 110 3.58 -17.53 -24.90
CA SER A 110 4.33 -18.70 -24.45
C SER A 110 3.41 -19.89 -24.21
N GLN A 111 3.79 -21.03 -24.79
CA GLN A 111 3.17 -22.33 -24.60
C GLN A 111 3.99 -23.08 -23.56
N PHE A 112 3.46 -23.14 -22.34
CA PHE A 112 3.94 -24.02 -21.30
C PHE A 112 3.02 -25.24 -21.31
N ASP A 113 3.54 -26.44 -21.57
CA ASP A 113 2.74 -27.64 -21.27
C ASP A 113 2.54 -27.66 -19.75
N GLU A 114 1.33 -27.96 -19.31
CA GLU A 114 0.87 -28.01 -17.90
C GLU A 114 1.77 -28.86 -16.96
N CYS A 115 2.74 -29.59 -17.51
CA CYS A 115 3.60 -30.51 -16.76
C CYS A 115 4.87 -29.91 -16.14
N ASN A 116 5.28 -28.66 -16.44
CA ASN A 116 6.57 -28.12 -15.92
C ASN A 116 6.49 -26.82 -15.10
N ILE A 117 5.28 -26.30 -14.85
CA ILE A 117 5.06 -25.11 -14.01
C ILE A 117 5.23 -25.42 -12.49
N SER A 118 5.30 -26.70 -12.12
CA SER A 118 5.36 -27.15 -10.72
C SER A 118 6.69 -26.89 -9.99
N LYS A 119 7.78 -26.55 -10.70
CA LYS A 119 9.11 -26.35 -10.07
C LYS A 119 9.54 -24.88 -9.93
N ILE A 120 8.80 -23.95 -10.52
CA ILE A 120 9.18 -22.52 -10.58
C ILE A 120 8.36 -21.67 -9.58
N LYS A 121 7.24 -22.19 -9.09
CA LYS A 121 6.30 -21.49 -8.20
C LYS A 121 6.73 -21.37 -6.73
N SER A 122 7.99 -21.61 -6.39
CA SER A 122 8.43 -21.63 -4.98
C SER A 122 9.03 -20.32 -4.46
N SER A 123 8.90 -19.16 -5.13
CA SER A 123 9.54 -17.95 -4.58
C SER A 123 8.87 -16.59 -4.74
N ASN A 124 7.78 -16.35 -5.46
CA ASN A 124 7.11 -15.05 -5.35
C ASN A 124 5.59 -15.16 -5.57
N ASN A 125 4.89 -14.47 -4.67
CA ASN A 125 3.45 -14.46 -4.42
C ASN A 125 2.57 -13.92 -5.56
N GLU A 126 1.28 -14.27 -5.44
CA GLU A 126 0.07 -13.60 -5.96
C GLU A 126 -0.26 -13.77 -7.44
N GLU A 127 -1.06 -14.81 -7.74
CA GLU A 127 -2.52 -14.72 -7.98
C GLU A 127 -3.00 -15.74 -9.03
N TYR A 128 -4.20 -16.28 -8.76
CA TYR A 128 -4.98 -17.26 -9.51
C TYR A 128 -4.44 -18.71 -9.53
N HIS A 129 -4.79 -19.45 -8.48
CA HIS A 129 -4.75 -20.91 -8.46
C HIS A 129 -6.07 -21.47 -8.99
N GLU A 130 -6.01 -22.26 -10.04
CA GLU A 130 -7.04 -23.27 -10.31
C GLU A 130 -6.85 -24.37 -9.24
N VAL A 131 -7.76 -24.32 -8.29
CA VAL A 131 -7.83 -25.13 -7.09
C VAL A 131 -8.18 -26.57 -7.46
N THR A 132 -7.22 -27.49 -7.45
CA THR A 132 -7.59 -28.92 -7.49
C THR A 132 -6.63 -29.88 -6.79
N LYS A 133 -5.47 -29.45 -6.29
CA LYS A 133 -4.58 -30.34 -5.51
C LYS A 133 -3.98 -29.61 -4.32
N LEU A 134 -4.55 -29.87 -3.13
CA LEU A 134 -3.93 -29.56 -1.84
C LEU A 134 -2.63 -30.35 -1.67
N ASN A 135 -1.55 -29.70 -1.22
CA ASN A 135 -0.38 -30.44 -0.74
C ASN A 135 -0.71 -31.22 0.54
N ASP A 136 -0.03 -32.35 0.76
CA ASP A 136 -0.25 -33.19 1.94
C ASP A 136 0.01 -32.47 3.29
N ASN A 137 0.84 -31.44 3.29
CA ASN A 137 1.07 -30.60 4.48
C ASN A 137 -0.07 -29.61 4.72
N ASP A 138 -0.57 -28.97 3.67
CA ASP A 138 -1.68 -28.00 3.76
C ASP A 138 -2.97 -28.72 4.15
N LYS A 139 -3.20 -29.90 3.58
CA LYS A 139 -4.31 -30.78 3.97
C LYS A 139 -4.30 -31.12 5.46
N LYS A 140 -3.14 -31.44 6.03
CA LYS A 140 -3.03 -31.73 7.49
C LYS A 140 -3.33 -30.50 8.34
N GLN A 141 -2.97 -29.31 7.89
CA GLN A 141 -3.29 -28.06 8.59
C GLN A 141 -4.79 -27.77 8.53
N TYR A 142 -5.40 -27.90 7.35
CA TYR A 142 -6.84 -27.73 7.17
C TYR A 142 -7.65 -28.79 7.92
N GLU A 143 -7.22 -30.05 7.94
CA GLU A 143 -7.84 -31.09 8.76
C GLU A 143 -7.77 -30.79 10.27
N ARG A 144 -6.69 -30.14 10.73
CA ARG A 144 -6.54 -29.73 12.13
C ARG A 144 -7.42 -28.54 12.47
N PHE A 145 -7.56 -27.60 11.54
CA PHE A 145 -8.36 -26.40 11.73
C PHE A 145 -9.85 -26.71 11.56
N TRP A 146 -10.28 -27.21 10.40
CA TRP A 146 -11.68 -27.46 10.04
C TRP A 146 -12.26 -28.77 10.58
N GLY A 147 -11.41 -29.76 10.87
CA GLY A 147 -11.83 -31.11 11.25
C GLY A 147 -11.64 -32.12 10.12
N ARG A 148 -11.74 -33.42 10.41
CA ARG A 148 -11.50 -34.50 9.44
C ARG A 148 -12.78 -34.94 8.75
N GLY A 149 -12.68 -35.37 7.49
CA GLY A 149 -13.76 -36.04 6.75
C GLY A 149 -14.44 -35.20 5.67
N LEU A 150 -13.89 -34.04 5.31
CA LEU A 150 -14.35 -33.23 4.18
C LEU A 150 -13.55 -33.56 2.91
N GLU A 151 -14.10 -33.21 1.75
CA GLU A 151 -13.39 -33.37 0.49
C GLU A 151 -12.30 -32.32 0.34
N ASN A 152 -11.30 -32.60 -0.49
CA ASN A 152 -10.21 -31.65 -0.72
C ASN A 152 -10.72 -30.30 -1.27
N GLN A 153 -11.75 -30.32 -2.12
CA GLN A 153 -12.35 -29.09 -2.65
C GLN A 153 -13.03 -28.28 -1.55
N ASP A 154 -13.76 -28.95 -0.65
CA ASP A 154 -14.42 -28.29 0.48
C ASP A 154 -13.41 -27.56 1.39
N TYR A 155 -12.25 -28.18 1.66
CA TYR A 155 -11.23 -27.55 2.51
C TYR A 155 -10.68 -26.27 1.88
N ILE A 156 -10.56 -26.23 0.56
CA ILE A 156 -10.05 -25.05 -0.13
C ILE A 156 -11.11 -23.96 -0.12
N TRP A 157 -12.36 -24.31 -0.46
CA TRP A 157 -13.48 -23.38 -0.39
C TRP A 157 -13.65 -22.78 1.01
N LEU A 158 -13.59 -23.61 2.05
CA LEU A 158 -13.68 -23.15 3.44
C LEU A 158 -12.55 -22.17 3.80
N GLN A 159 -11.34 -22.43 3.31
CA GLN A 159 -10.20 -21.57 3.57
C GLN A 159 -10.33 -20.22 2.85
N GLU A 160 -10.74 -20.23 1.58
CA GLU A 160 -10.96 -19.03 0.78
C GLU A 160 -12.06 -18.16 1.40
N GLU A 161 -13.17 -18.76 1.80
CA GLU A 161 -14.29 -18.03 2.43
C GLU A 161 -13.86 -17.43 3.79
N PHE A 162 -13.11 -18.18 4.59
CA PHE A 162 -12.59 -17.69 5.87
C PHE A 162 -11.60 -16.53 5.69
N GLU A 163 -10.72 -16.61 4.68
CA GLU A 163 -9.81 -15.53 4.31
C GLU A 163 -10.57 -14.29 3.80
N ASP A 164 -11.65 -14.46 3.04
CA ASP A 164 -12.50 -13.36 2.59
C ASP A 164 -13.20 -12.67 3.78
N PHE A 165 -13.76 -13.45 4.73
CA PHE A 165 -14.34 -12.91 5.95
C PHE A 165 -13.33 -12.13 6.79
N THR A 166 -12.13 -12.66 6.98
CA THR A 166 -11.08 -12.00 7.79
C THR A 166 -10.42 -10.82 7.08
N THR A 167 -10.49 -10.75 5.75
CA THR A 167 -10.00 -9.61 4.96
C THR A 167 -11.01 -8.46 4.95
N ARG A 168 -12.32 -8.77 4.89
CA ARG A 168 -13.39 -7.76 4.85
C ARG A 168 -13.79 -7.23 6.22
N TYR A 169 -13.75 -8.09 7.24
CA TYR A 169 -14.15 -7.75 8.59
C TYR A 169 -12.96 -7.79 9.55
N GLU A 170 -12.77 -6.72 10.32
CA GLU A 170 -11.76 -6.67 11.37
C GLU A 170 -12.06 -7.72 12.45
N CYS A 171 -11.18 -8.71 12.55
CA CYS A 171 -11.32 -9.83 13.48
C CYS A 171 -10.36 -9.69 14.65
N ASP A 172 -10.75 -8.90 15.66
CA ASP A 172 -9.86 -8.58 16.78
C ASP A 172 -9.86 -9.63 17.90
N SER A 173 -10.85 -10.53 17.91
CA SER A 173 -11.07 -11.48 18.99
C SER A 173 -11.14 -12.92 18.51
N LYS A 174 -10.50 -13.82 19.26
CA LYS A 174 -10.61 -15.28 19.08
C LYS A 174 -12.06 -15.77 19.11
N GLY A 175 -12.95 -15.08 19.84
CA GLY A 175 -14.37 -15.40 19.85
C GLY A 175 -15.03 -15.18 18.49
N MET A 176 -14.63 -14.11 17.79
CA MET A 176 -15.10 -13.80 16.44
C MET A 176 -14.56 -14.79 15.41
N GLU A 177 -13.28 -15.15 15.52
CA GLU A 177 -12.65 -16.17 14.68
C GLU A 177 -13.38 -17.53 14.76
N LEU A 178 -13.79 -17.94 15.97
CA LEU A 178 -14.57 -19.17 16.17
C LEU A 178 -15.98 -19.07 15.57
N LEU A 179 -16.62 -17.91 15.64
CA LEU A 179 -17.94 -17.69 15.04
C LEU A 179 -17.86 -17.72 13.51
N ILE A 180 -16.86 -17.07 12.91
CA ILE A 180 -16.63 -17.08 11.45
C ILE A 180 -16.36 -18.50 10.98
N LYS A 181 -15.51 -19.25 11.68
CA LYS A 181 -15.28 -20.66 11.39
C LYS A 181 -16.58 -21.47 11.40
N GLN A 182 -17.48 -21.22 12.35
CA GLN A 182 -18.79 -21.89 12.39
C GLN A 182 -19.70 -21.45 11.24
N ILE A 183 -19.64 -20.18 10.83
CA ILE A 183 -20.38 -19.64 9.69
C ILE A 183 -19.97 -20.36 8.40
N CYS A 184 -18.67 -20.43 8.08
CA CYS A 184 -18.20 -21.10 6.87
C CYS A 184 -18.62 -22.58 6.82
N LEU A 185 -18.53 -23.30 7.95
CA LEU A 185 -19.00 -24.69 8.03
C LEU A 185 -20.52 -24.81 7.83
N GLN A 186 -21.29 -23.86 8.35
CA GLN A 186 -22.75 -23.85 8.22
C GLN A 186 -23.19 -23.55 6.78
N GLU A 187 -22.45 -22.69 6.07
CA GLU A 187 -22.68 -22.39 4.65
C GLU A 187 -22.38 -23.60 3.76
N LEU A 188 -21.27 -24.30 4.01
CA LEU A 188 -20.95 -25.54 3.31
C LEU A 188 -22.02 -26.62 3.52
N ASP A 189 -22.54 -26.77 4.75
CA ASP A 189 -23.64 -27.71 5.03
C ASP A 189 -24.91 -27.35 4.26
N ILE A 190 -25.23 -26.05 4.13
CA ILE A 190 -26.39 -25.58 3.34
C ILE A 190 -26.21 -25.91 1.86
N GLU A 191 -25.01 -25.68 1.30
CA GLU A 191 -24.73 -25.95 -0.11
C GLU A 191 -24.86 -27.45 -0.42
N LYS A 192 -24.25 -28.30 0.41
CA LYS A 192 -24.34 -29.77 0.26
C LYS A 192 -25.77 -30.29 0.39
N ARG A 193 -26.55 -29.74 1.34
CA ARG A 193 -27.96 -30.13 1.50
C ARG A 193 -28.82 -29.68 0.33
N ARG A 194 -28.58 -28.50 -0.22
CA ARG A 194 -29.27 -28.03 -1.43
C ARG A 194 -28.93 -28.90 -2.65
N ALA A 195 -27.66 -29.30 -2.79
CA ALA A 195 -27.25 -30.22 -3.85
C ALA A 195 -27.96 -31.59 -3.75
N ASN A 196 -28.28 -32.03 -2.53
CA ASN A 196 -29.01 -33.28 -2.26
C ASN A 196 -30.55 -33.10 -2.21
N GLU A 197 -31.09 -31.93 -2.60
CA GLU A 197 -32.52 -31.59 -2.55
C GLU A 197 -33.17 -31.70 -1.14
N GLU A 198 -32.40 -31.51 -0.08
CA GLU A 198 -32.89 -31.51 1.31
C GLU A 198 -33.43 -30.14 1.73
N LYS A 199 -34.31 -30.13 2.76
CA LYS A 199 -34.79 -28.89 3.39
C LYS A 199 -33.70 -28.26 4.24
N VAL A 200 -33.47 -26.95 4.06
CA VAL A 200 -32.40 -26.18 4.73
C VAL A 200 -32.91 -25.10 5.70
N ASP A 201 -34.20 -25.09 6.03
CA ASP A 201 -34.82 -24.02 6.83
C ASP A 201 -34.18 -23.88 8.22
N GLN A 202 -33.78 -25.00 8.85
CA GLN A 202 -33.15 -24.98 10.17
C GLN A 202 -31.73 -24.42 10.10
N GLN A 203 -30.96 -24.85 9.09
CA GLN A 203 -29.59 -24.45 8.82
C GLN A 203 -29.50 -22.96 8.49
N LEU A 204 -30.43 -22.45 7.69
CA LEU A 204 -30.54 -21.01 7.40
C LEU A 204 -30.85 -20.19 8.64
N LYS A 205 -31.70 -20.70 9.54
CA LYS A 205 -31.97 -20.05 10.82
C LYS A 205 -30.73 -20.03 11.71
N THR A 206 -30.02 -21.14 11.82
CA THR A 206 -28.75 -21.22 12.55
C THR A 206 -27.71 -20.27 11.98
N LEU A 207 -27.59 -20.17 10.65
CA LEU A 207 -26.70 -19.20 9.99
C LEU A 207 -27.06 -17.76 10.36
N GLN A 208 -28.35 -17.40 10.35
CA GLN A 208 -28.81 -16.07 10.76
C GLN A 208 -28.53 -15.78 12.24
N ASP A 209 -28.62 -16.78 13.11
CA ASP A 209 -28.31 -16.62 14.54
C ASP A 209 -26.80 -16.45 14.78
N LEU A 210 -25.96 -17.20 14.04
CA LEU A 210 -24.50 -17.07 14.06
C LEU A 210 -24.04 -15.69 13.55
N LEU A 211 -24.55 -15.24 12.40
CA LEU A 211 -24.26 -13.91 11.84
C LEU A 211 -24.69 -12.77 12.76
N GLY A 212 -25.79 -12.97 13.51
CA GLY A 212 -26.25 -12.00 14.51
C GLY A 212 -25.33 -11.94 15.72
N SER A 213 -24.83 -13.10 16.15
CA SER A 213 -23.91 -13.22 17.29
C SER A 213 -22.52 -12.67 16.98
N SER A 214 -22.08 -12.72 15.72
CA SER A 214 -20.80 -12.17 15.24
C SER A 214 -20.85 -10.69 14.86
N ASN A 215 -22.02 -10.03 14.99
CA ASN A 215 -22.26 -8.67 14.52
C ASN A 215 -22.04 -8.44 13.02
N LEU A 216 -22.10 -9.49 12.20
CA LEU A 216 -21.87 -9.44 10.76
C LEU A 216 -23.15 -9.21 9.95
N LYS A 217 -24.30 -8.90 10.59
CA LYS A 217 -25.51 -8.58 9.84
C LYS A 217 -25.39 -7.20 9.19
N PRO A 218 -25.89 -7.00 7.97
CA PRO A 218 -25.89 -5.68 7.30
C PRO A 218 -26.51 -4.54 8.13
N VAL A 219 -27.48 -4.87 8.99
CA VAL A 219 -28.13 -3.90 9.90
C VAL A 219 -27.18 -3.40 11.00
N GLN A 220 -26.14 -4.17 11.33
CA GLN A 220 -25.14 -3.84 12.35
C GLN A 220 -23.95 -3.07 11.73
N GLU A 221 -23.66 -3.28 10.44
CA GLU A 221 -22.61 -2.54 9.71
C GLU A 221 -22.85 -1.03 9.68
N THR A 222 -24.11 -0.58 9.59
CA THR A 222 -24.45 0.85 9.63
C THR A 222 -24.25 1.48 11.01
N GLY A 223 -24.28 0.68 12.08
CA GLY A 223 -24.07 1.14 13.45
C GLY A 223 -22.60 1.15 13.88
N ALA A 224 -21.83 0.12 13.52
CA ALA A 224 -20.42 -0.03 13.91
C ALA A 224 -19.48 0.94 13.17
N ASN A 225 -19.70 1.18 11.87
CA ASN A 225 -18.93 2.17 11.11
C ASN A 225 -19.11 3.62 11.61
N ALA A 226 -20.14 3.89 12.41
CA ALA A 226 -20.35 5.19 13.04
C ALA A 226 -19.59 5.35 14.38
N VAL A 227 -19.10 4.25 14.98
CA VAL A 227 -18.41 4.27 16.28
C VAL A 227 -16.90 4.42 16.11
N ASP A 228 -16.30 3.82 15.06
CA ASP A 228 -14.84 3.86 14.84
C ASP A 228 -14.35 5.06 14.03
N GLN A 229 -15.24 5.80 13.37
CA GLN A 229 -14.93 7.17 13.00
C GLN A 229 -15.03 8.04 14.26
N ASN A 230 -13.98 8.05 15.06
CA ASN A 230 -13.79 9.08 16.07
C ASN A 230 -14.07 10.43 15.39
N THR A 231 -15.19 11.05 15.75
CA THR A 231 -15.56 12.36 15.23
C THR A 231 -14.40 13.31 15.43
N PHE A 232 -14.22 14.28 14.52
CA PHE A 232 -13.14 15.24 14.61
C PHE A 232 -13.03 15.89 16.02
N GLY A 233 -14.17 16.10 16.70
CA GLY A 233 -14.23 16.60 18.08
C GLY A 233 -13.71 15.62 19.14
N THR A 234 -13.94 14.31 19.02
CA THR A 234 -13.37 13.33 19.97
C THR A 234 -11.86 13.17 19.79
N LEU A 235 -11.35 13.29 18.55
CA LEU A 235 -9.91 13.34 18.29
C LEU A 235 -9.26 14.58 18.89
N ILE A 236 -9.88 15.76 18.74
CA ILE A 236 -9.40 17.00 19.38
C ILE A 236 -9.33 16.83 20.89
N LYS A 237 -10.42 16.35 21.52
CA LYS A 237 -10.45 16.15 22.97
C LYS A 237 -9.39 15.16 23.44
N LYS A 238 -9.13 14.10 22.67
CA LYS A 238 -8.07 13.13 22.97
C LYS A 238 -6.68 13.78 22.87
N TRP A 239 -6.43 14.55 21.83
CA TRP A 239 -5.19 15.31 21.66
C TRP A 239 -4.99 16.38 22.73
N GLU A 240 -6.03 17.11 23.13
CA GLU A 240 -5.96 18.09 24.22
C GLU A 240 -5.59 17.44 25.56
N ASN A 241 -6.11 16.24 25.84
CA ASN A 241 -5.83 15.51 27.09
C ASN A 241 -4.46 14.81 27.10
N GLU A 242 -4.06 14.18 25.99
CA GLU A 242 -2.80 13.41 25.90
C GLU A 242 -1.60 14.31 25.61
N LYS A 243 -1.81 15.42 24.89
CA LYS A 243 -0.76 16.32 24.41
C LYS A 243 -1.26 17.77 24.39
N PRO A 244 -1.45 18.39 25.57
CA PRO A 244 -1.95 19.76 25.65
C PRO A 244 -1.04 20.70 24.85
N ILE A 245 -1.65 21.71 24.23
CA ILE A 245 -0.92 22.77 23.53
C ILE A 245 0.06 23.38 24.53
N PRO A 246 1.38 23.43 24.24
CA PRO A 246 2.35 24.01 25.15
C PRO A 246 1.98 25.47 25.41
N GLU A 247 2.23 25.95 26.64
CA GLU A 247 2.05 27.37 26.92
C GLU A 247 2.86 28.22 25.94
N ALA A 248 2.30 29.36 25.54
CA ALA A 248 2.96 30.28 24.62
C ALA A 248 4.37 30.60 25.12
N MET A 249 5.35 30.53 24.21
CA MET A 249 6.74 30.88 24.49
C MET A 249 6.83 32.29 25.09
N GLU A 250 7.75 32.51 26.02
CA GLU A 250 7.88 33.76 26.80
C GLU A 250 7.99 35.02 25.92
N GLU A 251 8.62 34.90 24.75
CA GLU A 251 8.74 35.95 23.73
C GLU A 251 7.37 36.41 23.19
N TRP A 252 6.40 35.50 23.13
CA TRP A 252 5.05 35.75 22.64
C TRP A 252 4.12 36.25 23.76
N LYS A 253 4.38 35.87 25.02
CA LYS A 253 3.68 36.44 26.20
C LYS A 253 3.97 37.92 26.39
N LYS A 254 5.22 38.36 26.17
CA LYS A 254 5.61 39.77 26.27
C LYS A 254 5.00 40.67 25.18
N ALA A 255 4.63 40.09 24.04
CA ALA A 255 4.08 40.79 22.89
C ALA A 255 2.56 40.65 22.77
N ASP A 256 1.84 40.28 23.84
CA ASP A 256 0.38 40.11 23.81
C ASP A 256 -0.35 41.47 23.87
N TRP A 257 -0.11 42.29 22.84
CA TRP A 257 -0.73 43.59 22.65
C TRP A 257 -2.25 43.46 22.48
N ILE A 258 -2.74 42.33 21.96
CA ILE A 258 -4.18 42.05 21.80
C ILE A 258 -4.83 41.92 23.17
N LYS A 259 -4.24 41.12 24.07
CA LYS A 259 -4.75 41.00 25.45
C LYS A 259 -4.74 42.34 26.17
N LYS A 260 -3.66 43.14 26.03
CA LYS A 260 -3.60 44.49 26.60
C LYS A 260 -4.67 45.41 25.99
N TYR A 261 -4.86 45.37 24.68
CA TYR A 261 -5.89 46.15 23.99
C TYR A 261 -7.31 45.80 24.45
N VAL A 262 -7.64 44.51 24.52
CA VAL A 262 -8.99 44.06 24.87
C VAL A 262 -9.27 44.22 26.37
N LEU A 263 -8.35 43.82 27.26
CA LEU A 263 -8.60 43.83 28.69
C LEU A 263 -8.42 45.22 29.32
N VAL A 264 -7.40 45.97 28.91
CA VAL A 264 -7.09 47.28 29.50
C VAL A 264 -7.88 48.37 28.78
N TRP A 265 -7.71 48.50 27.46
CA TRP A 265 -8.28 49.63 26.71
C TRP A 265 -9.76 49.49 26.40
N PHE A 266 -10.27 48.29 26.10
CA PHE A 266 -11.69 48.09 25.83
C PHE A 266 -12.47 47.81 27.11
N LEU A 267 -12.16 46.69 27.78
CA LEU A 267 -12.93 46.24 28.95
C LEU A 267 -12.70 47.13 30.18
N GLY A 268 -11.44 47.46 30.50
CA GLY A 268 -11.11 48.30 31.65
C GLY A 268 -11.68 49.72 31.53
N HIS A 269 -11.55 50.35 30.36
CA HIS A 269 -12.19 51.65 30.09
C HIS A 269 -13.71 51.58 30.21
N LEU A 270 -14.34 50.51 29.68
CA LEU A 270 -15.78 50.32 29.78
C LEU A 270 -16.23 50.12 31.23
N CYS A 271 -15.50 49.34 32.03
CA CYS A 271 -15.76 49.19 33.47
C CYS A 271 -15.68 50.55 34.19
N LYS A 272 -14.69 51.39 33.86
CA LYS A 272 -14.56 52.74 34.41
C LYS A 272 -15.72 53.65 34.00
N MET A 273 -16.11 53.63 32.72
CA MET A 273 -17.24 54.41 32.21
C MET A 273 -18.57 54.01 32.88
N MET A 274 -18.73 52.73 33.19
CA MET A 274 -19.90 52.17 33.87
C MET A 274 -19.84 52.29 35.40
N GLY A 275 -18.75 52.81 35.98
CA GLY A 275 -18.57 52.96 37.43
C GLY A 275 -18.40 51.65 38.19
N VAL A 276 -18.00 50.57 37.51
CA VAL A 276 -17.80 49.25 38.11
C VAL A 276 -16.33 49.11 38.51
N ASP A 277 -16.07 49.07 39.83
CA ASP A 277 -14.74 48.85 40.37
C ASP A 277 -14.39 47.36 40.32
N ASN A 278 -13.42 47.01 39.47
CA ASN A 278 -12.94 45.66 39.22
C ASN A 278 -11.45 45.72 38.86
N ASP A 279 -10.74 44.60 38.95
CA ASP A 279 -9.31 44.51 38.64
C ASP A 279 -8.96 45.09 37.26
N TYR A 280 -9.86 44.97 36.27
CA TYR A 280 -9.67 45.56 34.94
C TYR A 280 -9.76 47.09 34.90
N SER A 281 -10.61 47.70 35.76
CA SER A 281 -10.70 49.16 35.88
C SER A 281 -9.41 49.72 36.47
N ARG A 282 -8.86 49.05 37.50
CA ARG A 282 -7.57 49.43 38.10
C ARG A 282 -6.42 49.29 37.09
N LEU A 283 -6.38 48.19 36.34
CA LEU A 283 -5.38 48.00 35.27
C LEU A 283 -5.45 49.10 34.20
N TYR A 284 -6.66 49.56 33.85
CA TYR A 284 -6.85 50.69 32.95
C TYR A 284 -6.34 52.01 33.54
N GLU A 285 -6.64 52.30 34.80
CA GLU A 285 -6.19 53.51 35.48
C GLU A 285 -4.66 53.58 35.63
N GLU A 286 -4.04 52.48 36.07
CA GLU A 286 -2.57 52.36 36.15
C GLU A 286 -1.92 52.67 34.79
N GLU A 287 -2.52 52.17 33.71
CA GLU A 287 -1.96 52.33 32.38
C GLU A 287 -2.21 53.70 31.77
N VAL A 288 -3.31 54.35 32.11
CA VAL A 288 -3.58 55.76 31.73
C VAL A 288 -2.72 56.73 32.52
N ASN A 289 -2.45 56.45 33.80
CA ASN A 289 -1.58 57.28 34.64
C ASN A 289 -0.17 57.40 34.07
N ASN A 290 0.36 56.34 33.45
CA ASN A 290 1.65 56.37 32.76
C ASN A 290 1.73 57.41 31.62
N TYR A 291 0.58 57.79 31.03
CA TYR A 291 0.49 58.80 29.98
C TYR A 291 -0.12 60.12 30.47
N THR A 292 -0.54 60.18 31.73
CA THR A 292 -1.12 61.38 32.33
C THR A 292 0.00 62.17 33.00
N VAL A 293 0.11 63.44 32.65
CA VAL A 293 1.05 64.35 33.33
C VAL A 293 0.37 64.84 34.60
N ASP A 294 0.99 64.59 35.76
CA ASP A 294 0.56 65.22 37.01
C ASP A 294 0.76 66.73 36.89
N ASN A 295 -0.35 67.46 36.90
CA ASN A 295 -0.29 68.92 36.90
C ASN A 295 0.27 69.35 38.27
N PRO A 296 1.45 69.98 38.36
CA PRO A 296 1.92 70.51 39.63
C PRO A 296 0.88 71.55 40.09
N ILE A 297 0.50 71.41 41.35
CA ILE A 297 -0.57 72.14 42.02
C ILE A 297 -0.63 73.61 41.57
N ASN A 298 -1.85 74.02 41.22
CA ASN A 298 -2.28 75.38 40.90
C ASN A 298 -1.95 76.32 42.06
N ASP A 299 -0.74 76.91 42.05
CA ASP A 299 -0.27 77.89 43.04
C ASP A 299 -0.76 79.31 42.68
N TYR A 300 -2.04 79.42 42.33
CA TYR A 300 -2.78 80.67 42.31
C TYR A 300 -3.85 80.59 43.40
N SER A 301 -3.39 80.74 44.63
CA SER A 301 -4.24 81.04 45.78
C SER A 301 -5.13 82.25 45.49
N GLU A 302 -6.39 82.08 45.86
CA GLU A 302 -7.48 83.05 45.92
C GLU A 302 -7.03 84.45 46.39
N GLU A 303 -7.37 85.49 45.62
CA GLU A 303 -7.73 86.78 46.21
C GLU A 303 -9.16 87.12 45.75
N GLU A 304 -10.05 87.16 46.74
CA GLU A 304 -11.41 87.68 46.65
C GLU A 304 -11.42 89.12 46.12
N SER A 305 -12.39 89.43 45.27
CA SER A 305 -13.02 90.74 45.31
C SER A 305 -14.52 90.58 45.06
N ILE A 306 -15.25 90.48 46.17
CA ILE A 306 -16.61 91.01 46.30
C ILE A 306 -16.51 92.51 45.99
N ASP A 307 -17.37 93.04 45.12
CA ASP A 307 -18.05 94.32 45.32
C ASP A 307 -19.16 94.51 44.25
N ASP A 308 -20.37 94.75 44.79
CA ASP A 308 -21.65 95.28 44.26
C ASP A 308 -22.41 94.63 43.09
#